data_AF-A0A424XXD0-F1
#
_entry.id   AF-A0A424XXD0-F1
#
_cell.length_a   1.000
_cell.length_b   1.000
_cell.length_c   1.000
_cell.angle_alpha   90.00
_cell.angle_beta   90.00
_cell.angle_gamma   90.00
#
_symmetry.space_group_name_H-M   'P 1'
#
loop_
_entity.id
_entity.type
_entity.pdbx_description
1 polymer ?
#
loop_
_entity_poly.entity_id
_entity_poly.type
_entity_poly.pdbx_seq_one_letter_code
_entity_poly.pdbx_strand_id
1 'polypeptide(L)'
;MKTSRRNFFQSLGLTIGGIGLTATAGGVSTAGAEEPAREKKQGPGKVGVEWLGHGSFLFVSSEGKRILFDPWIATNPSCPGKYKRKGSFENIDYIIWTHGHVDHFMLGDAQDLIGDYNPKIIAPWELSF
;
A
#
# COMPACT_ATOMS: atom_id res chain seq x y z
N MET A 1 17.76 31.18 12.77
CA MET A 1 18.04 30.13 11.75
C MET A 1 17.53 28.80 12.30
N LYS A 2 16.55 28.17 11.62
CA LYS A 2 15.97 26.89 12.03
C LYS A 2 16.80 25.74 11.43
N THR A 3 17.53 25.02 12.27
CA THR A 3 18.35 23.86 11.88
C THR A 3 17.45 22.65 11.63
N SER A 4 17.60 22.02 10.47
CA SER A 4 16.79 20.89 9.99
C SER A 4 17.35 19.55 10.47
N ARG A 5 16.46 18.55 10.63
CA ARG A 5 16.70 17.19 11.14
C ARG A 5 17.76 16.36 10.37
N ARG A 6 18.31 16.89 9.28
CA ARG A 6 19.39 16.28 8.50
C ARG A 6 20.77 16.31 9.19
N ASN A 7 20.97 17.14 10.23
CA ASN A 7 22.28 17.24 10.90
C ASN A 7 22.43 16.37 12.17
N PHE A 8 21.38 15.66 12.59
CA PHE A 8 21.44 14.84 13.81
C PHE A 8 22.02 13.44 13.56
N PHE A 9 21.84 12.89 12.36
CA PHE A 9 22.31 11.54 12.04
C PHE A 9 23.78 11.49 11.56
N GLN A 10 24.49 12.61 11.58
CA GLN A 10 25.89 12.69 11.16
C GLN A 10 26.88 12.59 12.34
N SER A 11 26.43 12.44 13.59
CA SER A 11 27.32 12.46 14.77
C SER A 11 27.41 11.16 15.60
N LEU A 12 26.83 10.04 15.18
CA LEU A 12 26.97 8.76 15.90
C LEU A 12 27.85 7.71 15.20
N GLY A 13 28.42 8.05 14.05
CA GLY A 13 29.40 7.21 13.38
C GLY A 13 30.82 7.69 13.65
N LEU A 14 31.39 7.45 14.83
CA LEU A 14 32.84 7.30 14.97
C LEU A 14 33.24 6.60 16.29
N THR A 15 34.00 5.51 16.11
CA THR A 15 35.15 5.05 16.91
C THR A 15 35.01 4.19 18.20
N ILE A 16 35.51 2.95 18.07
CA ILE A 16 36.44 2.18 18.94
C ILE A 16 35.89 1.23 20.03
N GLY A 17 36.39 -0.02 19.95
CA GLY A 17 36.47 -1.03 21.03
C GLY A 17 35.52 -2.20 20.78
N GLY A 18 35.88 -3.48 20.80
CA GLY A 18 36.99 -4.20 21.39
C GLY A 18 36.51 -5.65 21.59
N ILE A 19 37.42 -6.61 21.56
CA ILE A 19 37.22 -8.05 21.76
C ILE A 19 36.46 -8.35 23.07
N GLY A 20 35.50 -9.28 23.07
CA GLY A 20 34.88 -9.74 24.33
C GLY A 20 33.69 -10.69 24.21
N LEU A 21 33.93 -11.94 24.59
CA LEU A 21 33.02 -13.06 24.80
C LEU A 21 31.90 -12.74 25.83
N THR A 22 30.64 -13.12 25.58
CA THR A 22 29.71 -13.76 26.55
C THR A 22 28.30 -13.96 25.97
N ALA A 23 27.72 -15.13 26.26
CA ALA A 23 26.38 -15.53 25.88
C ALA A 23 25.30 -14.82 26.70
N THR A 24 24.20 -14.43 26.06
CA THR A 24 22.90 -14.25 26.71
C THR A 24 21.82 -14.88 25.86
N ALA A 25 21.15 -15.88 26.43
CA ALA A 25 19.87 -16.38 25.99
C ALA A 25 18.84 -15.24 25.98
N GLY A 26 18.06 -15.15 24.91
CA GLY A 26 16.96 -14.19 24.79
C GLY A 26 16.11 -14.57 23.59
N GLY A 27 14.85 -14.93 23.85
CA GLY A 27 13.93 -15.47 22.86
C GLY A 27 13.83 -14.64 21.59
N VAL A 28 13.71 -15.33 20.47
CA VAL A 28 13.28 -14.75 19.20
C VAL A 28 11.87 -14.20 19.41
N SER A 29 11.77 -12.91 19.67
CA SER A 29 10.54 -12.16 19.50
C SER A 29 10.25 -12.17 18.00
N THR A 30 9.22 -12.90 17.61
CA THR A 30 8.60 -12.72 16.30
C THR A 30 8.06 -11.30 16.30
N ALA A 31 8.80 -10.38 15.69
CA ALA A 31 8.29 -9.06 15.33
C ALA A 31 7.18 -9.30 14.31
N GLY A 32 5.95 -9.46 14.82
CA GLY A 32 4.76 -9.30 14.00
C GLY A 32 4.79 -7.87 13.48
N ALA A 33 4.78 -7.71 12.16
CA ALA A 33 4.55 -6.40 11.58
C ALA A 33 3.22 -5.89 12.14
N GLU A 34 3.28 -4.83 12.95
CA GLU A 34 2.07 -4.15 13.41
C GLU A 34 1.36 -3.65 12.15
N GLU A 35 0.18 -4.22 11.86
CA GLU A 35 -0.70 -3.70 10.80
C GLU A 35 -0.96 -2.22 11.10
N PRO A 36 -0.81 -1.32 10.12
CA PRO A 36 -1.06 0.10 10.33
C PRO A 36 -2.48 0.31 10.86
N ALA A 37 -2.65 1.31 11.71
CA ALA A 37 -3.91 1.64 12.35
C ALA A 37 -5.04 1.74 11.31
N ARG A 38 -5.96 0.77 11.36
CA ARG A 38 -7.05 0.57 10.40
C ARG A 38 -8.12 1.65 10.60
N GLU A 39 -8.60 2.23 9.50
CA GLU A 39 -9.62 3.27 9.51
C GLU A 39 -10.96 2.79 10.12
N LYS A 40 -11.87 3.74 10.41
CA LYS A 40 -13.16 3.45 11.05
C LYS A 40 -13.94 2.40 10.27
N LYS A 41 -14.22 1.25 10.93
CA LYS A 41 -15.12 0.21 10.43
C LYS A 41 -16.39 0.86 9.88
N GLN A 42 -16.78 0.46 8.67
CA GLN A 42 -18.14 0.77 8.22
C GLN A 42 -19.08 0.12 9.25
N GLY A 43 -20.11 0.85 9.70
CA GLY A 43 -21.01 0.34 10.76
C GLY A 43 -21.49 -1.09 10.47
N PRO A 44 -21.95 -1.85 11.47
CA PRO A 44 -22.20 -3.29 11.34
C PRO A 44 -22.97 -3.65 10.05
N GLY A 45 -22.36 -4.49 9.21
CA GLY A 45 -22.97 -4.97 7.95
C GLY A 45 -22.98 -3.97 6.77
N LYS A 46 -22.43 -2.76 6.92
CA LYS A 46 -22.31 -1.80 5.80
C LYS A 46 -21.10 -2.12 4.93
N VAL A 47 -21.24 -1.98 3.62
CA VAL A 47 -20.15 -2.06 2.65
C VAL A 47 -20.21 -0.84 1.73
N GLY A 48 -19.07 -0.48 1.17
CA GLY A 48 -18.95 0.60 0.19
C GLY A 48 -18.63 0.05 -1.19
N VAL A 49 -19.23 0.64 -2.21
CA VAL A 49 -18.87 0.40 -3.61
C VAL A 49 -18.83 1.75 -4.32
N GLU A 50 -17.73 2.05 -4.97
CA GLU A 50 -17.61 3.18 -5.88
C GLU A 50 -17.16 2.68 -7.25
N TRP A 51 -17.92 3.02 -8.28
CA TRP A 51 -17.54 2.75 -9.66
C TRP A 51 -16.55 3.82 -10.14
N LEU A 52 -15.43 3.37 -10.68
CA LEU A 52 -14.34 4.22 -11.15
C LEU A 52 -14.25 4.27 -12.69
N GLY A 53 -15.26 3.77 -13.40
CA GLY A 53 -15.28 3.73 -14.86
C GLY A 53 -14.86 2.37 -15.43
N HIS A 54 -15.46 1.98 -16.56
CA HIS A 54 -15.25 0.66 -17.19
C HIS A 54 -15.44 -0.49 -16.17
N GLY A 55 -14.47 -1.40 -16.05
CA GLY A 55 -14.43 -2.50 -15.08
C GLY A 55 -13.83 -2.11 -13.73
N SER A 56 -13.44 -0.84 -13.51
CA SER A 56 -12.74 -0.42 -12.31
C SER A 56 -13.70 -0.09 -11.16
N PHE A 57 -13.43 -0.68 -9.98
CA PHE A 57 -14.22 -0.44 -8.77
C PHE A 57 -13.33 -0.27 -7.53
N LEU A 58 -13.78 0.57 -6.60
CA LEU A 58 -13.29 0.61 -5.23
C LEU A 58 -14.36 0.00 -4.31
N PHE A 59 -14.03 -1.14 -3.72
CA PHE A 59 -14.85 -1.75 -2.67
C PHE A 59 -14.30 -1.40 -1.30
N VAL A 60 -15.20 -1.22 -0.35
CA VAL A 60 -14.85 -1.07 1.07
C VAL A 60 -15.62 -2.11 1.86
N SER A 61 -14.90 -3.02 2.53
CA SER A 61 -15.52 -4.06 3.34
C SER A 61 -16.17 -3.48 4.60
N SER A 62 -16.99 -4.29 5.26
CA SER A 62 -17.57 -3.92 6.56
C SER A 62 -16.54 -3.65 7.65
N GLU A 63 -15.35 -4.23 7.52
CA GLU A 63 -14.23 -3.96 8.40
C GLU A 63 -13.32 -2.83 7.90
N GLY A 64 -13.71 -2.10 6.86
CA GLY A 64 -12.96 -0.98 6.30
C GLY A 64 -11.75 -1.37 5.43
N LYS A 65 -11.62 -2.62 4.97
CA LYS A 65 -10.59 -2.96 3.96
C LYS A 65 -10.96 -2.32 2.63
N ARG A 66 -10.00 -1.69 1.96
CA ARG A 66 -10.18 -1.04 0.67
C ARG A 66 -9.58 -1.93 -0.42
N ILE A 67 -10.41 -2.31 -1.39
CA ILE A 67 -10.08 -3.28 -2.45
C ILE A 67 -10.29 -2.57 -3.78
N LEU A 68 -9.22 -2.43 -4.57
CA LEU A 68 -9.33 -2.01 -5.96
C LEU A 68 -9.51 -3.23 -6.86
N PHE A 69 -10.52 -3.17 -7.70
CA PHE A 69 -10.82 -4.21 -8.68
C PHE A 69 -10.60 -3.62 -10.08
N ASP A 70 -9.80 -4.30 -10.90
CA ASP A 70 -9.39 -3.89 -12.25
C ASP A 70 -9.07 -2.39 -12.39
N PRO A 71 -8.14 -1.84 -11.57
CA PRO A 71 -7.88 -0.41 -11.55
C PRO A 71 -7.23 0.09 -12.85
N TRP A 72 -8.00 0.80 -13.65
CA TRP A 72 -7.57 1.63 -14.77
C TRP A 72 -7.89 3.09 -14.44
N ILE A 73 -6.86 3.92 -14.22
CA ILE A 73 -6.98 5.22 -13.54
C ILE A 73 -6.59 6.38 -14.44
N ALA A 74 -5.33 6.45 -14.88
CA ALA A 74 -4.79 7.64 -15.52
C ALA A 74 -5.53 7.96 -16.84
N THR A 75 -5.66 6.96 -17.71
CA THR A 75 -6.23 7.11 -19.05
C THR A 75 -7.70 6.69 -19.16
N ASN A 76 -8.31 6.19 -18.08
CA ASN A 76 -9.74 5.90 -18.03
C ASN A 76 -10.56 7.19 -18.12
N PRO A 77 -11.40 7.38 -19.15
CA PRO A 77 -12.16 8.61 -19.34
C PRO A 77 -13.24 8.83 -18.28
N SER A 78 -13.74 7.75 -17.66
CA SER A 78 -14.79 7.80 -16.65
C SER A 78 -14.26 7.80 -15.21
N CYS A 79 -12.94 7.68 -15.02
CA CYS A 79 -12.34 7.69 -13.69
C CYS A 79 -12.51 9.06 -13.01
N PRO A 80 -13.10 9.11 -11.81
CA PRO A 80 -13.29 10.36 -11.08
C PRO A 80 -11.97 11.12 -10.92
N GLY A 81 -11.98 12.43 -11.21
CA GLY A 81 -10.77 13.26 -11.18
C GLY A 81 -10.02 13.26 -9.84
N LYS A 82 -10.72 12.99 -8.72
CA LYS A 82 -10.09 12.83 -7.40
C LYS A 82 -9.06 11.70 -7.36
N TYR A 83 -9.22 10.64 -8.16
CA TYR A 83 -8.33 9.48 -8.18
C TYR A 83 -7.23 9.54 -9.23
N LYS A 84 -7.27 10.50 -10.16
CA LYS A 84 -6.30 10.61 -11.25
C LYS A 84 -4.89 11.07 -10.83
N ARG A 85 -4.70 11.40 -9.55
CA ARG A 85 -3.38 11.76 -8.99
C ARG A 85 -2.82 10.58 -8.19
N LYS A 86 -1.50 10.40 -8.23
CA LYS A 86 -0.79 9.46 -7.35
C LYS A 86 -1.07 9.78 -5.87
N GLY A 87 -1.10 8.77 -5.02
CA GLY A 87 -1.38 8.95 -3.58
C GLY A 87 -2.79 9.47 -3.25
N SER A 88 -3.75 9.40 -4.19
CA SER A 88 -5.11 9.94 -4.00
C SER A 88 -6.09 9.04 -3.24
N PHE A 89 -5.78 7.75 -3.12
CA PHE A 89 -6.51 6.84 -2.25
C PHE A 89 -5.98 6.98 -0.82
N GLU A 90 -6.83 6.71 0.17
CA GLU A 90 -6.41 6.76 1.58
C GLU A 90 -5.48 5.59 1.91
N ASN A 91 -5.95 4.36 1.67
CA ASN A 91 -5.19 3.11 1.73
C ASN A 91 -5.76 2.12 0.71
N ILE A 92 -4.96 1.16 0.27
CA ILE A 92 -5.41 0.04 -0.57
C ILE A 92 -4.84 -1.24 0.04
N ASP A 93 -5.71 -2.11 0.54
CA ASP A 93 -5.30 -3.38 1.13
C ASP A 93 -5.11 -4.46 0.08
N TYR A 94 -5.95 -4.44 -0.97
CA TYR A 94 -5.94 -5.42 -2.04
C TYR A 94 -6.09 -4.77 -3.40
N ILE A 95 -5.37 -5.32 -4.38
CA ILE A 95 -5.62 -5.09 -5.80
C ILE A 95 -5.96 -6.43 -6.45
N ILE A 96 -7.04 -6.43 -7.21
CA ILE A 96 -7.50 -7.59 -7.96
C ILE A 96 -7.47 -7.24 -9.44
N TRP A 97 -6.80 -8.06 -10.24
CA TRP A 97 -6.84 -7.98 -11.71
C TRP A 97 -7.44 -9.26 -12.28
N THR A 98 -8.44 -9.11 -13.13
CA THR A 98 -9.11 -10.23 -13.80
C THR A 98 -8.30 -10.74 -14.99
N HIS A 99 -7.74 -9.83 -15.79
CA HIS A 99 -6.95 -10.14 -16.98
C HIS A 99 -6.09 -8.94 -17.43
N GLY A 100 -5.24 -9.13 -18.44
CA GLY A 100 -4.16 -8.21 -18.82
C GLY A 100 -4.49 -7.20 -19.92
N HIS A 101 -5.77 -6.91 -20.20
CA HIS A 101 -6.10 -5.84 -21.14
C HIS A 101 -5.93 -4.46 -20.50
N VAL A 102 -5.59 -3.46 -21.32
CA VAL A 102 -5.19 -2.11 -20.86
C VAL A 102 -6.29 -1.33 -20.15
N ASP A 103 -7.55 -1.71 -20.39
CA ASP A 103 -8.76 -1.16 -19.76
C ASP A 103 -9.06 -1.77 -18.37
N HIS A 104 -8.25 -2.73 -17.93
CA HIS A 104 -8.30 -3.36 -16.59
C HIS A 104 -6.94 -3.30 -15.88
N PHE A 105 -5.87 -3.47 -16.65
CA PHE A 105 -4.48 -3.52 -16.21
C PHE A 105 -3.64 -2.60 -17.09
N MET A 106 -3.29 -1.43 -16.56
CA MET A 106 -2.30 -0.55 -17.17
C MET A 106 -1.02 -0.59 -16.33
N LEU A 107 0.11 -0.95 -16.93
CA LEU A 107 1.36 -1.16 -16.19
C LEU A 107 1.79 0.07 -15.37
N GLY A 108 1.58 1.28 -15.91
CA GLY A 108 1.88 2.52 -15.19
C GLY A 108 1.01 2.71 -13.95
N ASP A 109 -0.30 2.46 -14.05
CA ASP A 109 -1.21 2.53 -12.91
C ASP A 109 -0.85 1.44 -11.87
N ALA A 110 -0.51 0.23 -12.32
CA ALA A 110 -0.10 -0.87 -11.45
C ALA A 110 1.16 -0.54 -10.64
N GLN A 111 2.22 -0.03 -11.29
CA GLN A 111 3.45 0.37 -10.62
C GLN A 111 3.22 1.50 -9.61
N ASP A 112 2.40 2.48 -9.97
CA ASP A 112 2.05 3.59 -9.10
C ASP A 112 1.27 3.12 -7.87
N LEU A 113 0.23 2.31 -8.05
CA LEU A 113 -0.58 1.79 -6.95
C LEU A 113 0.20 0.85 -6.02
N ILE A 114 1.05 -0.02 -6.57
CA ILE A 114 1.89 -0.91 -5.77
C ILE A 114 2.91 -0.10 -4.96
N GLY A 115 3.57 0.86 -5.60
CA GLY A 115 4.56 1.72 -4.95
C GLY A 115 3.97 2.63 -3.87
N ASP A 116 2.75 3.13 -4.09
CA ASP A 116 2.09 4.06 -3.16
C ASP A 116 1.48 3.34 -1.94
N TYR A 117 0.97 2.11 -2.09
CA TYR A 117 0.14 1.47 -1.05
C TYR A 117 0.60 0.10 -0.55
N ASN A 118 1.56 -0.57 -1.21
CA ASN A 118 2.01 -1.92 -0.88
C ASN A 118 0.84 -2.94 -0.63
N PRO A 119 -0.09 -3.09 -1.60
CA PRO A 119 -1.27 -3.93 -1.43
C PRO A 119 -0.96 -5.42 -1.60
N LYS A 120 -1.86 -6.29 -1.14
CA LYS A 120 -1.85 -7.69 -1.54
C LYS A 120 -2.50 -7.84 -2.92
N ILE A 121 -1.77 -8.46 -3.85
CA ILE A 121 -2.21 -8.64 -5.23
C ILE A 121 -2.89 -10.00 -5.41
N ILE A 122 -4.00 -10.02 -6.16
CA ILE A 122 -4.72 -11.22 -6.58
C ILE A 122 -4.94 -11.10 -8.09
N ALA A 123 -4.27 -11.94 -8.87
CA ALA A 123 -4.32 -11.87 -10.33
C ALA A 123 -3.97 -13.22 -10.98
N PRO A 124 -4.19 -13.40 -12.30
CA PRO A 124 -3.54 -14.44 -13.08
C PRO A 124 -2.03 -14.43 -12.86
N TRP A 125 -1.40 -15.61 -13.01
CA TRP A 125 0.01 -15.82 -12.72
C TRP A 125 0.93 -14.77 -13.35
N GLU A 126 0.66 -14.41 -14.60
CA GLU A 126 1.45 -13.47 -15.40
C GLU A 126 1.37 -12.01 -14.90
N LEU A 127 0.36 -11.66 -14.10
CA LEU A 127 0.12 -10.30 -13.60
C LEU A 127 0.43 -10.14 -12.11
N SER A 128 0.78 -11.22 -11.41
CA SER A 128 1.06 -11.20 -9.97
C SER A 128 2.54 -10.89 -9.71
N PHE A 129 2.90 -9.60 -9.64
CA PHE A 129 4.26 -9.11 -9.37
C PHE A 129 4.34 -8.04 -8.30
#